data_AF-A0A543F1I8-F1
#
_entry.id   AF-A0A543F1I8-F1
#
_cell.length_a   1.000
_cell.length_b   1.000
_cell.length_c   1.000
_cell.angle_alpha   90.00
_cell.angle_beta   90.00
_cell.angle_gamma   90.00
#
_symmetry.space_group_name_H-M   'P 1'
#
loop_
_entity.id
_entity.type
_entity.pdbx_description
1 polymer ?
#
loop_
_entity_poly.entity_id
_entity_poly.type
_entity_poly.pdbx_seq_one_letter_code
_entity_poly.pdbx_strand_id
1 'polypeptide(L)' 'MSEQTLAAGDVITATVTKAVPFGVLVECAGVPGLVRGMAADPGVELRVRVVEYDAAQQRFSATRE' A
#
# COMPACT_ATOMS: atom_id res chain seq x y z
N MET A 1 0.28 -23.51 0.60
CA MET A 1 0.90 -22.23 0.99
C MET A 1 -0.24 -21.23 1.10
N SER A 2 -0.35 -20.51 2.21
CA SER A 2 -1.45 -19.57 2.41
C SER A 2 -1.30 -18.41 1.43
N GLU A 3 -2.11 -18.38 0.37
CA GLU A 3 -2.27 -17.20 -0.48
C GLU A 3 -2.91 -16.11 0.38
N GLN A 4 -2.09 -15.20 0.92
CA GLN A 4 -2.60 -14.03 1.60
C GLN A 4 -3.11 -13.07 0.52
N THR A 5 -4.36 -13.24 0.14
CA THR A 5 -5.07 -12.29 -0.71
C THR A 5 -5.31 -11.03 0.10
N LEU A 6 -4.70 -9.91 -0.30
CA LEU A 6 -4.95 -8.60 0.30
C LEU A 6 -6.46 -8.31 0.27
N ALA A 7 -7.06 -8.06 1.42
CA ALA A 7 -8.47 -7.71 1.54
C ALA A 7 -8.64 -6.28 2.06
N ALA A 8 -9.75 -5.65 1.69
CA ALA A 8 -10.14 -4.39 2.29
C ALA A 8 -10.30 -4.54 3.81
N GLY A 9 -9.71 -3.63 4.56
CA GLY A 9 -9.67 -3.63 6.02
C GLY A 9 -8.38 -4.17 6.63
N ASP A 10 -7.57 -4.92 5.87
CA ASP A 10 -6.30 -5.48 6.34
C ASP A 10 -5.31 -4.38 6.70
N VAL A 11 -4.55 -4.59 7.77
CA VAL A 11 -3.42 -3.75 8.13
C VAL A 11 -2.15 -4.47 7.73
N ILE A 12 -1.39 -3.87 6.84
CA ILE A 12 -0.16 -4.42 6.27
C ILE A 12 1.01 -3.47 6.46
N THR A 13 2.22 -4.00 6.39
CA THR A 13 3.43 -3.21 6.24
C THR A 13 3.76 -3.09 4.75
N ALA A 14 3.92 -1.86 4.26
CA ALA A 14 4.30 -1.58 2.89
C ALA A 14 5.46 -0.58 2.83
N THR A 15 6.36 -0.76 1.88
CA THR A 15 7.55 0.08 1.74
C THR A 15 7.30 1.17 0.71
N VAL A 16 7.62 2.42 1.05
CA VAL A 16 7.51 3.56 0.13
C VAL A 16 8.50 3.38 -1.01
N THR A 17 7.99 3.36 -2.23
CA THR A 17 8.81 3.30 -3.45
C THR A 17 9.00 4.68 -4.06
N LYS A 18 8.01 5.57 -3.94
CA LYS A 18 8.07 6.92 -4.51
C LYS A 18 7.11 7.88 -3.82
N ALA A 19 7.60 9.08 -3.49
CA ALA A 19 6.75 10.18 -3.06
C ALA A 19 6.06 10.86 -4.25
N VAL A 20 4.78 11.20 -4.10
CA VAL A 20 3.98 11.93 -5.10
C VAL A 20 3.23 13.09 -4.42
N PRO A 21 2.80 14.14 -5.15
CA PRO A 21 2.23 15.34 -4.50
C PRO A 21 0.99 15.10 -3.63
N PHE A 22 0.25 14.02 -3.87
CA PHE A 22 -1.00 13.67 -3.17
C PHE A 22 -0.86 12.47 -2.23
N GLY A 23 0.36 11.95 -2.02
CA GLY A 23 0.55 10.69 -1.32
C GLY A 23 1.92 10.06 -1.50
N VAL A 24 1.97 8.76 -1.25
CA VAL A 24 3.15 7.94 -1.51
C VAL A 24 2.73 6.66 -2.22
N LEU A 25 3.51 6.27 -3.22
CA LEU A 25 3.46 4.93 -3.78
C LEU A 25 4.22 3.99 -2.86
N VAL A 26 3.60 2.86 -2.56
CA VAL A 26 4.15 1.82 -1.71
C VAL A 26 4.15 0.48 -2.45
N GLU A 27 4.89 -0.48 -1.94
CA GLU A 27 4.86 -1.86 -2.41
C GLU A 27 4.76 -2.81 -1.22
N CYS A 28 3.97 -3.87 -1.37
CA CYS A 28 3.88 -4.96 -0.40
C CYS A 28 3.92 -6.28 -1.16
N ALA A 29 4.96 -7.09 -0.93
CA ALA A 29 5.14 -8.41 -1.56
C ALA A 29 4.98 -8.39 -3.10
N GLY A 30 5.53 -7.39 -3.77
CA GLY A 30 5.43 -7.23 -5.23
C GLY A 30 4.11 -6.63 -5.73
N VAL A 31 3.16 -6.33 -4.83
CA VAL A 31 1.91 -5.64 -5.17
C VAL A 31 2.09 -4.14 -4.95
N PRO A 32 1.95 -3.29 -5.98
CA PRO A 32 2.00 -1.84 -5.83
C PRO A 32 0.74 -1.31 -5.14
N GLY A 33 0.92 -0.28 -4.32
CA GLY A 33 -0.16 0.41 -3.63
C GLY A 33 0.01 1.93 -3.61
N LEU A 34 -1.08 2.62 -3.31
CA LEU A 34 -1.10 4.07 -3.12
C LEU A 34 -1.66 4.43 -1.75
N VAL A 35 -0.90 5.24 -0.99
CA VAL A 35 -1.35 5.85 0.26
C VAL A 35 -1.56 7.33 0.04
N ARG A 36 -2.78 7.81 0.26
CA ARG A 36 -3.14 9.22 0.02
C ARG A 36 -2.93 10.08 1.26
N GLY A 37 -2.69 11.38 1.06
CA GLY A 37 -2.72 12.37 2.15
C GLY A 37 -1.50 12.34 3.07
N MET A 38 -0.38 11.78 2.61
CA MET A 38 0.87 11.79 3.36
C MET A 38 2.09 11.93 2.45
N ALA A 39 3.20 12.36 3.05
CA ALA A 39 4.51 12.35 2.42
C ALA A 39 5.47 11.50 3.27
N ALA A 40 6.28 10.69 2.60
CA ALA A 40 7.34 9.89 3.20
C ALA A 40 8.42 9.65 2.15
N ASP A 41 9.66 9.46 2.61
CA ASP A 41 10.80 9.22 1.75
C ASP A 41 10.80 7.76 1.23
N PRO A 42 11.31 7.53 0.00
CA PRO A 42 11.53 6.17 -0.50
C PRO A 42 12.39 5.33 0.46
N GLY A 43 12.00 4.07 0.64
CA GLY A 43 12.64 3.14 1.58
C GLY A 43 12.03 3.13 2.99
N VAL A 44 11.12 4.04 3.31
CA VAL A 44 10.39 4.03 4.59
C VAL A 44 9.33 2.92 4.59
N GLU A 45 9.30 2.12 5.65
CA GLU A 45 8.21 1.16 5.90
C GLU A 45 7.05 1.83 6.64
N LEU A 46 5.83 1.59 6.18
CA LEU A 46 4.61 2.16 6.73
C LEU A 46 3.62 1.05 7.08
N ARG A 47 2.95 1.19 8.22
CA ARG A 47 1.72 0.45 8.50
C ARG A 47 0.54 1.16 7.89
N VAL A 48 -0.19 0.46 7.04
CA VAL A 48 -1.30 1.03 6.29
C VAL A 48 -2.47 0.08 6.30
N ARG A 49 -3.68 0.65 6.38
CA ARG A 49 -4.92 -0.09 6.22
C ARG A 49 -5.32 -0.10 4.75
N VAL A 50 -5.44 -1.29 4.17
CA VAL A 50 -5.98 -1.50 2.83
C VAL A 50 -7.42 -1.04 2.83
N VAL A 51 -7.75 -0.12 1.92
CA VAL A 51 -9.11 0.34 1.69
C VAL A 51 -9.76 -0.48 0.60
N GLU A 52 -9.00 -0.80 -0.44
CA GLU A 52 -9.48 -1.51 -1.63
C GLU A 52 -8.34 -2.27 -2.27
N TYR A 53 -8.62 -3.47 -2.77
CA TYR A 53 -7.70 -4.27 -3.58
C TYR A 53 -8.35 -4.60 -4.92
N ASP A 54 -7.66 -4.24 -6.00
CA ASP A 54 -8.05 -4.52 -7.38
C ASP A 54 -7.26 -5.73 -7.88
N ALA A 55 -7.90 -6.90 -7.85
CA ALA A 55 -7.30 -8.16 -8.26
C ALA A 55 -7.04 -8.23 -9.78
N ALA A 56 -7.82 -7.51 -10.59
CA ALA A 56 -7.65 -7.49 -12.04
C ALA A 56 -6.37 -6.72 -12.44
N GLN A 57 -6.02 -5.68 -11.68
CA GLN A 57 -4.83 -4.86 -11.92
C GLN A 57 -3.68 -5.13 -10.93
N GLN A 58 -3.85 -6.08 -10.01
CA GLN A 58 -2.86 -6.45 -8.98
C GLN A 58 -2.33 -5.24 -8.22
N ARG A 59 -3.24 -4.40 -7.68
CA ARG A 59 -2.87 -3.18 -6.94
C ARG A 59 -3.83 -2.91 -5.78
N PHE A 60 -3.38 -2.12 -4.81
CA PHE A 60 -4.24 -1.70 -3.69
C PHE A 60 -4.24 -0.18 -3.44
N SER A 61 -5.30 0.32 -2.82
CA SER A 61 -5.30 1.63 -2.16
C SER A 61 -5.30 1.42 -0.66
N ALA A 62 -4.54 2.26 0.05
CA ALA A 62 -4.46 2.20 1.49
C ALA A 62 -4.48 3.61 2.11
N THR A 63 -4.69 3.63 3.42
CA THR A 63 -4.62 4.83 4.26
C THR A 63 -3.73 4.57 5.45
N ARG A 64 -3.18 5.63 6.04
CA ARG A 64 -2.44 5.53 7.29
C ARG A 64 -3.38 5.01 8.38
N GLU A 65 -2.95 3.98 9.13
CA GLU A 65 -3.62 3.52 10.35
C GLU A 65 -3.61 4.61 11.44
#